data_AF-A0A3D3CFR7-F1
#
_entry.id   AF-A0A3D3CFR7-F1
#
_cell.length_a   1.000
_cell.length_b   1.000
_cell.length_c   1.000
_cell.angle_alpha   90.00
_cell.angle_beta   90.00
_cell.angle_gamma   90.00
#
_symmetry.space_group_name_H-M   'P 1'
#
loop_
_entity.id
_entity.type
_entity.pdbx_description
1 polymer ?
#
loop_
_entity_poly.entity_id
_entity_poly.type
_entity_poly.pdbx_seq_one_letter_code
_entity_poly.pdbx_strand_id
1 'polypeptide(L)' 'VHRVVLRASRKAGVTGVTPHVLRHSFATHMLEGGASLRVLQEFLGHESLLTTQQYLLVSVEHLKASYERAHP' A
#
# COMPACT_ATOMS: atom_id res chain seq x y z
N VAL A 1 15.78 -10.02 -2.61
CA VAL A 1 14.46 -9.83 -1.94
C VAL A 1 13.55 -11.05 -2.06
N HIS A 2 13.21 -11.53 -3.27
CA HIS A 2 12.28 -12.66 -3.46
C HIS A 2 12.60 -13.92 -2.64
N ARG A 3 13.87 -14.38 -2.64
CA ARG A 3 14.33 -15.54 -1.86
C ARG A 3 14.12 -15.38 -0.34
N VAL A 4 14.29 -14.17 0.17
CA VAL A 4 14.13 -13.84 1.60
C VAL A 4 12.65 -13.92 1.98
N VAL A 5 11.77 -13.32 1.16
CA VAL A 5 10.32 -13.39 1.34
C VAL A 5 9.85 -14.85 1.35
N LEU A 6 10.24 -15.67 0.37
CA LEU A 6 9.87 -17.08 0.33
C LEU A 6 10.34 -17.88 1.56
N ARG A 7 11.52 -17.58 2.10
CA ARG A 7 12.01 -18.23 3.33
C ARG A 7 11.16 -17.82 4.54
N ALA A 8 10.85 -16.53 4.66
CA ALA A 8 10.01 -16.01 5.75
C ALA A 8 8.58 -16.57 5.68
N SER A 9 7.98 -16.60 4.49
CA SER A 9 6.62 -17.11 4.28
C SER A 9 6.50 -18.60 4.65
N ARG A 10 7.49 -19.42 4.29
CA ARG A 10 7.55 -20.82 4.73
C ARG A 10 7.65 -20.97 6.24
N LYS A 11 8.47 -20.13 6.89
CA LYS A 11 8.60 -20.14 8.36
C LYS A 11 7.28 -19.71 9.05
N ALA A 12 6.54 -18.79 8.44
CA ALA A 12 5.27 -18.29 8.94
C ALA A 12 4.06 -19.15 8.52
N GLY A 13 4.24 -20.22 7.74
CA GLY A 13 3.15 -21.10 7.31
C GLY A 13 2.18 -20.49 6.29
N VAL A 14 2.56 -19.40 5.62
CA VAL A 14 1.72 -18.69 4.64
C VAL A 14 2.21 -18.92 3.21
N THR A 15 1.28 -19.11 2.29
CA THR A 15 1.53 -19.35 0.86
C THR A 15 1.09 -18.16 0.01
N GLY A 16 1.55 -18.09 -1.24
CA GLY A 16 1.16 -17.00 -2.16
C GLY A 16 1.79 -15.63 -1.88
N VAL A 17 2.68 -15.53 -0.89
CA VAL A 17 3.31 -14.26 -0.51
C VAL A 17 4.49 -13.95 -1.43
N THR A 18 4.43 -12.80 -2.09
CA THR A 18 5.51 -12.25 -2.91
C THR A 18 5.87 -10.84 -2.42
N PRO A 19 7.05 -10.29 -2.80
CA PRO A 19 7.38 -8.91 -2.49
C PRO A 19 6.31 -7.90 -2.96
N HIS A 20 5.64 -8.18 -4.09
CA HIS A 20 4.58 -7.32 -4.61
C HIS A 20 3.31 -7.38 -3.76
N VAL A 21 2.90 -8.58 -3.33
CA VAL A 21 1.74 -8.76 -2.41
C VAL A 21 1.98 -8.02 -1.10
N LEU A 22 3.19 -8.13 -0.52
CA LEU A 22 3.54 -7.41 0.70
C LEU A 22 3.50 -5.89 0.52
N ARG A 23 3.99 -5.36 -0.60
CA ARG A 23 3.93 -3.94 -0.93
C ARG A 23 2.48 -3.46 -1.05
N HIS A 24 1.63 -4.24 -1.71
CA HIS A 24 0.22 -3.92 -1.87
C HIS A 24 -0.51 -3.93 -0.52
N SER A 25 -0.34 -4.96 0.30
CA SER A 25 -0.94 -5.03 1.65
C SER A 25 -0.51 -3.87 2.54
N PHE A 26 0.78 -3.49 2.53
CA PHE A 26 1.27 -2.32 3.26
C PHE A 26 0.59 -1.03 2.79
N ALA A 27 0.50 -0.82 1.48
CA ALA A 27 -0.12 0.37 0.91
C ALA A 27 -1.62 0.47 1.25
N THR A 28 -2.36 -0.63 1.09
CA THR A 28 -3.78 -0.70 1.43
C THR A 28 -3.99 -0.39 2.91
N HIS A 29 -3.24 -1.02 3.83
CA HIS A 29 -3.38 -0.76 5.26
C HIS A 29 -3.03 0.68 5.66
N MET A 30 -2.03 1.29 5.02
CA MET A 30 -1.72 2.71 5.25
C MET A 30 -2.87 3.61 4.83
N LEU A 31 -3.44 3.39 3.65
CA LEU A 31 -4.57 4.18 3.14
C LEU A 31 -5.83 3.96 3.98
N GLU A 32 -6.14 2.71 4.35
CA GLU A 32 -7.25 2.39 5.27
C GLU A 32 -7.08 3.08 6.63
N GLY A 33 -5.84 3.15 7.13
CA GLY A 33 -5.51 3.82 8.38
C GLY A 33 -5.57 5.36 8.34
N GLY A 34 -5.91 5.97 7.20
CA GLY A 34 -5.98 7.43 7.08
C GLY A 34 -4.71 8.10 6.59
N ALA A 35 -3.68 7.34 6.20
CA ALA A 35 -2.47 7.95 5.67
C ALA A 35 -2.75 8.60 4.32
N SER A 36 -2.18 9.80 4.12
CA SER A 36 -2.29 10.46 2.82
C SER A 36 -1.47 9.73 1.77
N LEU A 37 -1.88 9.84 0.50
CA LEU A 37 -1.14 9.26 -0.62
C LEU A 37 0.31 9.78 -0.67
N ARG A 38 0.54 11.02 -0.22
CA ARG A 38 1.87 11.62 -0.15
C ARG A 38 2.78 10.87 0.82
N VAL A 39 2.28 10.55 2.01
CA VAL A 39 3.00 9.76 3.01
C VAL A 39 3.31 8.37 2.44
N LEU A 40 2.32 7.70 1.84
CA LEU A 40 2.53 6.40 1.21
C LEU A 40 3.61 6.43 0.10
N GLN A 41 3.63 7.49 -0.72
CA GLN A 41 4.64 7.67 -1.77
C GLN A 41 6.06 7.82 -1.21
N GLU A 42 6.21 8.54 -0.09
CA GLU A 42 7.51 8.70 0.58
C GLU A 42 8.00 7.37 1.16
N PHE A 43 7.10 6.57 1.75
CA PHE A 43 7.44 5.25 2.30
C PHE A 43 7.75 4.19 1.24
N LEU A 44 7.09 4.24 0.07
CA LEU A 44 7.30 3.26 -1.01
C LEU A 44 8.49 3.59 -1.92
N GLY A 45 9.05 4.79 -1.80
CA GLY A 45 10.19 5.30 -2.56
C GLY A 45 9.80 5.91 -3.92
N HIS A 46 10.61 6.86 -4.40
CA HIS A 46 10.43 7.58 -5.68
C HIS A 46 10.60 6.72 -6.95
N GLU A 47 10.68 5.38 -6.85
CA GLU A 47 10.83 4.53 -8.03
C GLU A 47 9.51 4.46 -8.82
N SER A 48 9.42 5.39 -9.78
CA SER A 48 8.54 5.47 -10.93
C SER A 48 7.04 5.31 -10.72
N LEU A 49 6.33 6.38 -11.08
CA LEU A 49 4.88 6.52 -11.19
C LEU A 49 4.17 5.45 -12.08
N LEU A 50 4.90 4.52 -12.67
CA LEU A 50 4.40 3.52 -13.63
C LEU A 50 3.50 2.43 -13.03
N THR A 51 3.38 2.33 -11.70
CA THR A 51 2.38 1.46 -11.02
C THR A 51 1.38 2.23 -10.15
N THR A 52 1.34 3.56 -10.23
CA THR A 52 0.54 4.43 -9.32
C THR A 52 -0.96 4.43 -9.61
N GLN A 53 -1.39 3.95 -10.78
CA GLN A 53 -2.80 3.95 -11.18
C GLN A 53 -3.71 3.16 -10.21
N GLN A 54 -3.23 2.05 -9.64
CA GLN A 54 -4.01 1.27 -8.70
C GLN A 54 -4.20 1.99 -7.34
N TYR A 55 -3.25 2.84 -6.94
CA TYR A 55 -3.39 3.64 -5.72
C TYR A 55 -4.25 4.88 -5.92
N LEU A 56 -4.36 5.39 -7.16
CA LEU A 56 -5.22 6.53 -7.44
C LEU A 56 -6.70 6.23 -7.23
N LEU A 57 -7.17 5.01 -7.58
CA LEU A 57 -8.56 4.62 -7.35
C LEU A 57 -8.88 4.71 -5.84
N VAL A 58 -8.11 3.98 -5.01
CA VAL A 58 -8.22 3.97 -3.55
C VAL A 58 -8.10 5.37 -2.94
N SER A 59 -7.24 6.21 -3.51
CA SER A 59 -7.06 7.60 -3.09
C SER A 59 -8.29 8.46 -3.34
N VAL A 60 -9.10 8.21 -4.37
CA VAL A 60 -10.31 9.01 -4.64
C VAL A 60 -11.38 8.71 -3.59
N GLU A 61 -11.60 7.44 -3.26
CA GLU A 61 -12.52 7.07 -2.18
C GLU A 61 -12.04 7.64 -0.84
N HIS A 62 -10.73 7.59 -0.57
CA HIS A 62 -10.16 8.11 0.66
C HIS A 62 -10.21 9.65 0.73
N LEU A 63 -9.93 10.34 -0.37
CA LEU A 63 -9.99 11.80 -0.44
C LEU A 63 -11.42 12.28 -0.15
N LYS A 64 -12.43 11.61 -0.70
CA LYS A 64 -13.84 11.84 -0.33
C LYS A 64 -14.07 11.60 1.15
N ALA A 65 -13.66 10.45 1.69
CA ALA A 65 -13.88 10.14 3.10
C ALA A 65 -13.14 11.08 4.07
N SER A 66 -11.98 11.61 3.68
CA SER A 66 -11.25 12.62 4.44
C SER A 66 -11.90 13.99 4.33
N TYR A 67 -12.40 14.36 3.15
CA TYR A 67 -13.16 15.59 2.95
C TYR A 67 -14.43 15.58 3.81
N GLU A 68 -15.26 14.54 3.72
CA GLU A 68 -16.48 14.40 4.52
C GLU A 68 -16.20 14.44 6.04
N ARG A 69 -15.08 13.87 6.50
CA ARG A 69 -14.69 13.92 7.92
C ARG A 69 -14.15 15.27 8.39
N ALA A 70 -13.57 16.06 7.49
CA ALA A 70 -12.94 17.34 7.82
C ALA A 70 -13.77 18.55 7.36
N HIS A 71 -14.86 18.33 6.64
CA HIS A 71 -15.78 19.38 6.21
C HIS A 71 -16.59 19.88 7.42
N PRO A 72 -16.72 21.21 7.62
CA PRO A 72 -17.55 21.81 8.66
C PRO A 72 -19.03 21.43 8.58
#